data_AF-A0A368KH29-F1
#
_entry.id   AF-A0A368KH29-F1
#
_cell.length_a   1.000
_cell.length_b   1.000
_cell.length_c   1.000
_cell.angle_alpha   90.00
_cell.angle_beta   90.00
_cell.angle_gamma   90.00
#
_symmetry.space_group_name_H-M   'P 1'
#
loop_
_entity.id
_entity.type
_entity.pdbx_description
1 polymer ?
#
loop_
_entity_poly.entity_id
_entity_poly.type
_entity_poly.pdbx_seq_one_letter_code
_entity_poly.pdbx_strand_id
1 'polypeptide(L)'
;MPNLLTVTLYTKENPQYLDINQSNDANHVSQNPNSQTITWQLTGDAASNSSFNTQSDSKPGFAWVGTTTPPAGIFGTPTLSANGNQMTMTDLNNSASTQGTWYYQLSATIGGVVYQSNWTPLTATTTNPTIKNT
;
A
#
# COMPACT_ATOMS: atom_id res chain seq x y z
N MET A 1 15.97 -7.13 0.52
CA MET A 1 14.80 -7.99 0.85
C MET A 1 13.64 -7.55 -0.03
N PRO A 2 12.70 -8.42 -0.43
CA PRO A 2 11.54 -7.97 -1.20
C PRO A 2 10.68 -7.05 -0.33
N ASN A 3 10.24 -5.91 -0.89
CA ASN A 3 9.28 -5.00 -0.25
C ASN A 3 7.86 -5.59 -0.31
N LEU A 4 7.64 -6.70 0.42
CA LEU A 4 6.37 -7.41 0.49
C LEU A 4 5.60 -6.99 1.75
N LEU A 5 4.44 -6.39 1.54
CA LEU A 5 3.51 -5.94 2.58
C LEU A 5 2.28 -6.86 2.56
N THR A 6 2.10 -7.66 3.60
CA THR A 6 0.90 -8.47 3.75
C THR A 6 -0.26 -7.61 4.24
N VAL A 7 -1.44 -7.81 3.66
CA VAL A 7 -2.65 -7.04 3.94
C VAL A 7 -3.72 -7.98 4.47
N THR A 8 -4.18 -7.76 5.69
CA THR A 8 -5.23 -8.55 6.35
C THR A 8 -6.47 -7.69 6.61
N LEU A 9 -7.61 -8.34 6.84
CA LEU A 9 -8.83 -7.64 7.26
C LEU A 9 -8.85 -7.60 8.78
N TYR A 10 -8.83 -6.41 9.35
CA TYR A 10 -8.99 -6.24 10.78
C TYR A 10 -10.47 -6.28 11.15
N THR A 11 -10.88 -7.34 11.85
CA THR A 11 -12.28 -7.64 12.18
C THR A 11 -12.63 -7.52 13.66
N LYS A 12 -11.62 -7.26 14.52
CA LYS A 12 -11.77 -7.32 15.99
C LYS A 12 -12.56 -6.15 16.56
N GLU A 13 -12.58 -5.01 15.88
CA GLU A 13 -13.30 -3.80 16.31
C GLU A 13 -14.02 -3.15 15.13
N ASN A 14 -14.94 -2.24 15.44
CA ASN A 14 -15.61 -1.38 14.45
C ASN A 14 -15.01 0.02 14.52
N PRO A 15 -14.62 0.65 13.39
CA PRO A 15 -14.78 0.14 12.02
C PRO A 15 -13.79 -0.97 11.66
N GLN A 16 -14.21 -1.87 10.77
CA GLN A 16 -13.32 -2.85 10.12
C GLN A 16 -12.52 -2.16 9.00
N TYR A 17 -11.26 -2.55 8.82
CA TYR A 17 -10.35 -1.91 7.87
C TYR A 17 -9.28 -2.88 7.37
N LEU A 18 -8.60 -2.52 6.27
CA LEU A 18 -7.43 -3.25 5.79
C LEU A 18 -6.21 -2.89 6.64
N ASP A 19 -5.64 -3.86 7.33
CA ASP A 19 -4.40 -3.69 8.10
C ASP A 19 -3.20 -4.07 7.24
N ILE A 20 -2.20 -3.19 7.19
CA ILE A 20 -0.98 -3.41 6.41
C ILE A 20 0.15 -3.70 7.38
N ASN A 21 0.72 -4.90 7.25
CA ASN A 21 1.88 -5.29 8.02
C ASN A 21 3.14 -4.60 7.49
N GLN A 22 3.54 -3.53 8.17
CA GLN A 22 4.77 -2.77 7.91
C GLN A 22 5.94 -3.23 8.81
N SER A 23 5.85 -4.38 9.47
CA SER A 23 6.93 -4.89 10.32
C SER A 23 8.19 -5.24 9.51
N ASN A 24 9.33 -5.33 10.20
CA ASN A 24 10.64 -5.65 9.60
C ASN A 24 11.05 -4.71 8.47
N ASP A 25 10.60 -3.45 8.52
CA ASP A 25 10.92 -2.40 7.55
C ASP A 25 10.54 -2.78 6.10
N ALA A 26 9.50 -3.60 5.90
CA ALA A 26 9.04 -4.00 4.57
C ALA A 26 8.62 -2.82 3.69
N ASN A 27 8.21 -1.71 4.29
CA ASN A 27 7.90 -0.45 3.64
C ASN A 27 9.11 0.47 3.42
N HIS A 28 10.30 0.09 3.87
CA HIS A 28 11.53 0.85 3.63
C HIS A 28 12.21 0.35 2.36
N VAL A 29 12.39 1.25 1.40
CA VAL A 29 13.03 0.98 0.12
C VAL A 29 14.40 1.64 0.14
N SER A 30 15.46 0.86 0.21
CA SER A 30 16.83 1.38 0.21
C SER A 30 17.21 1.93 -1.16
N GLN A 31 18.17 2.86 -1.20
CA GLN A 31 18.67 3.36 -2.49
C GLN A 31 19.22 2.25 -3.39
N ASN A 32 18.84 2.28 -4.67
CA ASN A 32 19.29 1.36 -5.70
C ASN A 32 19.31 2.06 -7.08
N PRO A 33 20.34 1.84 -7.93
CA PRO A 33 20.34 2.37 -9.29
C PRO A 33 19.18 1.86 -10.16
N ASN A 34 18.61 0.70 -9.82
CA ASN A 34 17.48 0.09 -10.51
C ASN A 34 16.20 0.23 -9.68
N SER A 35 15.05 0.28 -10.36
CA SER A 35 13.75 0.24 -9.69
C SER A 35 13.57 -1.03 -8.87
N GLN A 36 12.98 -0.89 -7.70
CA GLN A 36 12.54 -1.98 -6.83
C GLN A 36 11.03 -2.13 -6.92
N THR A 37 10.53 -3.31 -6.54
CA THR A 37 9.09 -3.59 -6.58
C THR A 37 8.55 -3.69 -5.17
N ILE A 38 7.52 -2.88 -4.89
CA ILE A 38 6.68 -2.97 -3.72
C ILE A 38 5.49 -3.85 -4.07
N THR A 39 5.19 -4.83 -3.23
CA THR A 39 4.08 -5.76 -3.42
C THR A 39 3.17 -5.73 -2.20
N TRP A 40 1.89 -5.48 -2.42
CA TRP A 40 0.83 -5.72 -1.44
C TRP A 40 0.13 -7.03 -1.76
N GLN A 41 -0.03 -7.88 -0.76
CA GLN A 41 -0.65 -9.20 -0.90
C GLN A 41 -1.78 -9.34 0.11
N LEU A 42 -3.01 -9.58 -0.36
CA LEU A 42 -4.12 -9.97 0.51
C LEU A 42 -3.82 -11.33 1.15
N THR A 43 -3.95 -11.44 2.47
CA THR A 43 -3.73 -12.68 3.23
C THR A 43 -4.80 -12.88 4.30
N GLY A 44 -4.88 -14.10 4.85
CA GLY A 44 -5.85 -14.45 5.89
C GLY A 44 -7.29 -14.17 5.46
N ASP A 45 -8.05 -13.52 6.34
CA ASP A 45 -9.46 -13.17 6.12
C ASP A 45 -9.66 -12.21 4.94
N ALA A 46 -8.61 -11.51 4.49
CA ALA A 46 -8.69 -10.62 3.35
C ALA A 46 -8.47 -11.32 2.00
N ALA A 47 -8.08 -12.59 1.96
CA ALA A 47 -7.69 -13.29 0.72
C ALA A 47 -8.81 -14.14 0.07
N SER A 48 -9.88 -14.41 0.81
CA SER A 48 -10.97 -15.29 0.35
C SER A 48 -12.08 -14.46 -0.27
N ASN A 49 -12.49 -14.81 -1.50
CA ASN A 49 -13.55 -14.11 -2.25
C ASN A 49 -13.33 -12.58 -2.27
N SER A 50 -12.11 -12.19 -2.63
CA SER A 50 -11.61 -10.84 -2.50
C SER A 50 -10.81 -10.42 -3.72
N SER A 51 -10.71 -9.11 -3.95
CA SER A 51 -9.74 -8.51 -4.85
C SER A 51 -9.40 -7.11 -4.34
N PHE A 52 -8.16 -6.66 -4.54
CA PHE A 52 -7.93 -5.22 -4.55
C PHE A 52 -8.82 -4.58 -5.63
N ASN A 53 -9.28 -3.38 -5.35
CA ASN A 53 -10.08 -2.63 -6.32
C ASN A 53 -9.22 -2.25 -7.53
N THR A 54 -9.86 -2.08 -8.69
CA THR A 54 -9.17 -1.57 -9.87
C THR A 54 -8.79 -0.11 -9.65
N GLN A 55 -7.80 0.39 -10.40
CA GLN A 55 -7.40 1.80 -10.29
C GLN A 55 -8.48 2.77 -10.84
N SER A 56 -9.46 2.26 -11.60
CA SER A 56 -10.60 3.00 -12.13
C SER A 56 -11.83 3.02 -11.21
N ASP A 57 -11.83 2.25 -10.13
CA ASP A 57 -12.96 2.22 -9.19
C ASP A 57 -13.06 3.54 -8.41
N SER A 58 -14.26 3.88 -7.95
CA SER A 58 -14.50 5.09 -7.14
C SER A 58 -13.66 5.12 -5.85
N LYS A 59 -13.35 3.93 -5.32
CA LYS A 59 -12.35 3.69 -4.28
C LYS A 59 -11.23 2.87 -4.92
N PRO A 60 -10.18 3.52 -5.47
CA PRO A 60 -9.16 2.81 -6.21
C PRO A 60 -8.37 1.87 -5.30
N GLY A 61 -7.81 0.82 -5.88
CA GLY A 61 -7.00 -0.15 -5.13
C GLY A 61 -5.80 0.48 -4.43
N PHE A 62 -5.24 1.56 -4.98
CA PHE A 62 -4.22 2.38 -4.36
C PHE A 62 -4.50 3.87 -4.55
N ALA A 63 -4.27 4.67 -3.51
CA ALA A 63 -4.24 6.13 -3.61
C ALA A 63 -3.18 6.72 -2.68
N TRP A 64 -2.46 7.74 -3.17
CA TRP A 64 -1.68 8.62 -2.30
C TRP A 64 -2.64 9.46 -1.45
N VAL A 65 -2.32 9.63 -0.17
CA VAL A 65 -3.11 10.41 0.78
C VAL A 65 -2.20 11.31 1.61
N GLY A 66 -2.78 12.25 2.35
CA GLY A 66 -2.02 13.26 3.09
C GLY A 66 -1.60 14.46 2.22
N THR A 67 -0.69 15.27 2.76
CA THR A 67 -0.25 16.53 2.13
C THR A 67 0.96 16.36 1.24
N THR A 68 1.67 15.23 1.34
CA THR A 68 2.88 14.95 0.57
C THR A 68 2.59 13.90 -0.50
N THR A 69 2.40 14.34 -1.75
CA THR A 69 2.46 13.46 -2.91
C THR A 69 3.91 13.28 -3.35
N PRO A 70 4.32 12.08 -3.79
CA PRO A 70 5.66 11.88 -4.27
C PRO A 70 5.96 12.66 -5.55
N PRO A 71 7.20 13.15 -5.74
CA PRO A 71 7.67 13.65 -7.02
C PRO A 71 7.40 12.66 -8.16
N ALA A 72 7.08 13.20 -9.33
CA ALA A 72 6.87 12.40 -10.53
C ALA A 72 8.14 11.60 -10.88
N GLY A 73 7.96 10.35 -11.32
CA GLY A 73 9.04 9.47 -11.76
C GLY A 73 9.70 8.62 -10.67
N ILE A 74 9.35 8.82 -9.38
CA ILE A 74 9.79 7.92 -8.31
C ILE A 74 8.97 6.63 -8.34
N PHE A 75 7.64 6.76 -8.32
CA PHE A 75 6.72 5.63 -8.29
C PHE A 75 6.06 5.39 -9.64
N GLY A 76 5.97 4.12 -10.02
CA GLY A 76 5.21 3.67 -11.19
C GLY A 76 3.71 3.53 -10.90
N THR A 77 2.95 3.20 -11.93
CA THR A 77 1.51 2.94 -11.80
C THR A 77 1.27 1.63 -11.02
N PRO A 78 0.35 1.60 -10.02
CA PRO A 78 -0.05 0.37 -9.38
C PRO A 78 -0.63 -0.62 -10.40
N THR A 79 -0.18 -1.87 -10.35
CA THR A 79 -0.62 -2.94 -11.24
C THR A 79 -1.29 -4.04 -10.43
N LEU A 80 -2.55 -4.34 -10.76
CA LEU A 80 -3.31 -5.42 -10.15
C LEU A 80 -2.97 -6.75 -10.83
N SER A 81 -2.67 -7.78 -10.04
CA SER A 81 -2.46 -9.14 -10.56
C SER A 81 -3.75 -9.73 -11.12
N ALA A 82 -3.62 -10.68 -12.05
CA ALA A 82 -4.78 -11.36 -12.66
C ALA A 82 -5.67 -12.08 -11.64
N ASN A 83 -5.12 -12.50 -10.50
CA ASN A 83 -5.89 -13.14 -9.43
C ASN A 83 -6.51 -12.14 -8.43
N GLY A 84 -6.34 -10.83 -8.63
CA GLY A 84 -6.89 -9.77 -7.78
C GLY A 84 -6.25 -9.63 -6.39
N ASN A 85 -5.44 -10.62 -5.97
CA ASN A 85 -4.93 -10.72 -4.61
C ASN A 85 -3.59 -10.03 -4.40
N GLN A 86 -2.93 -9.57 -5.46
CA GLN A 86 -1.69 -8.82 -5.39
C GLN A 86 -1.80 -7.50 -6.14
N MET A 87 -1.20 -6.48 -5.55
CA MET A 87 -0.94 -5.22 -6.23
C MET A 87 0.55 -4.95 -6.16
N THR A 88 1.13 -4.49 -7.27
CA THR A 88 2.55 -4.13 -7.33
C THR A 88 2.75 -2.70 -7.78
N MET A 89 3.84 -2.08 -7.35
CA MET A 89 4.28 -0.76 -7.79
C MET A 89 5.80 -0.73 -7.86
N THR A 90 6.35 -0.13 -8.90
CA THR A 90 7.79 0.12 -8.99
C THR A 90 8.17 1.38 -8.22
N ASP A 91 9.34 1.38 -7.59
CA ASP A 91 9.92 2.50 -6.87
C ASP A 91 11.38 2.70 -7.31
N LEU A 92 11.68 3.89 -7.84
CA LEU A 92 13.00 4.33 -8.23
C LEU A 92 13.61 5.23 -7.15
N ASN A 93 13.99 4.63 -6.02
CA ASN A 93 14.82 5.31 -5.02
C ASN A 93 16.29 5.25 -5.44
N ASN A 94 16.76 6.14 -6.33
CA ASN A 94 18.12 6.06 -6.89
C ASN A 94 19.11 7.10 -6.33
N SER A 95 18.65 8.06 -5.53
CA SER A 95 19.48 9.17 -5.04
C SER A 95 18.86 9.87 -3.83
N ALA A 96 19.58 10.86 -3.27
CA ALA A 96 19.07 11.63 -2.15
C ALA A 96 17.80 12.43 -2.49
N SER A 97 17.59 12.82 -3.76
CA SER A 97 16.39 13.53 -4.19
C SER A 97 15.15 12.64 -4.30
N THR A 98 15.32 11.32 -4.27
CA THR A 98 14.22 10.33 -4.27
C THR A 98 13.90 9.79 -2.88
N GLN A 99 14.55 10.31 -1.83
CA GLN A 99 14.23 9.99 -0.44
C GLN A 99 12.98 10.72 0.03
N GLY A 100 12.24 10.11 0.96
CA GLY A 100 11.02 10.68 1.49
C GLY A 100 10.14 9.67 2.21
N THR A 101 9.02 10.16 2.74
CA THR A 101 7.96 9.32 3.33
C THR A 101 6.63 9.78 2.78
N TRP A 102 5.87 8.83 2.24
CA TRP A 102 4.59 9.09 1.62
C TRP A 102 3.52 8.18 2.20
N TYR A 103 2.36 8.77 2.49
CA TYR A 103 1.22 8.06 3.02
C TYR A 103 0.33 7.58 1.88
N TYR A 104 -0.20 6.38 2.00
CA TYR A 104 -1.12 5.83 1.01
C TYR A 104 -2.31 5.14 1.69
N GLN A 105 -3.34 4.89 0.90
CA GLN A 105 -4.49 4.10 1.27
C GLN A 105 -4.70 2.99 0.24
N LEU A 106 -5.03 1.79 0.71
CA LEU A 106 -5.48 0.68 -0.13
C LEU A 106 -6.99 0.52 -0.04
N SER A 107 -7.60 0.03 -1.13
CA SER A 107 -9.00 -0.39 -1.12
C SER A 107 -9.13 -1.80 -1.71
N ALA A 108 -9.94 -2.63 -1.09
CA ALA A 108 -10.24 -3.98 -1.57
C ALA A 108 -11.71 -4.31 -1.35
N THR A 109 -12.27 -5.08 -2.27
CA THR A 109 -13.63 -5.61 -2.15
C THR A 109 -13.53 -7.04 -1.64
N ILE A 110 -14.09 -7.30 -0.46
CA ILE A 110 -14.06 -8.61 0.21
C ILE A 110 -15.51 -9.00 0.50
N GLY A 111 -15.97 -10.11 -0.09
CA GLY A 111 -17.37 -10.54 0.07
C GLY A 111 -18.40 -9.50 -0.42
N GLY A 112 -18.03 -8.68 -1.40
CA GLY A 112 -18.89 -7.62 -1.95
C GLY A 112 -18.91 -6.31 -1.16
N VAL A 113 -18.15 -6.22 -0.06
CA VAL A 113 -18.02 -5.00 0.75
C VAL A 113 -16.65 -4.36 0.48
N VAL A 114 -16.64 -3.05 0.27
CA VAL A 114 -15.39 -2.28 0.10
C VAL A 114 -14.82 -1.94 1.47
N TYR A 115 -13.59 -2.38 1.71
CA TYR A 115 -12.78 -2.00 2.86
C TYR A 115 -11.62 -1.12 2.40
N GLN A 116 -11.27 -0.15 3.23
CA GLN A 116 -10.09 0.68 3.01
C GLN A 116 -9.12 0.50 4.15
N SER A 117 -7.83 0.72 3.90
CA SER A 117 -6.87 0.81 4.99
C SER A 117 -7.09 2.06 5.82
N ASN A 118 -6.71 1.98 7.10
CA ASN A 118 -6.78 3.14 7.98
C ASN A 118 -5.89 4.27 7.46
N TRP A 119 -6.45 5.46 7.43
CA TRP A 119 -5.70 6.71 7.29
C TRP A 119 -6.33 7.74 8.20
N THR A 120 -5.60 8.18 9.21
CA THR A 120 -6.01 9.28 10.08
C THR A 120 -5.08 10.48 9.84
N PRO A 121 -5.61 11.64 9.39
CA PRO A 121 -4.81 12.85 9.14
C PRO A 121 -4.30 13.54 10.40
N LEU A 122 -4.79 13.16 11.58
CA LEU A 122 -4.31 13.68 12.86
C LEU A 122 -2.95 13.05 13.20
N THR A 123 -2.01 13.93 13.51
CA THR A 123 -0.59 13.69 13.82
C THR A 123 -0.28 12.37 14.53
N ALA A 124 0.49 11.52 13.85
CA ALA A 124 1.33 10.46 14.40
C ALA A 124 0.65 9.21 15.03
N THR A 125 -0.34 8.61 14.37
CA THR A 125 -0.57 7.17 14.59
C THR A 125 0.49 6.38 13.81
N THR A 126 1.18 5.46 14.50
CA THR A 126 2.26 4.61 13.93
C THR A 126 1.75 3.57 12.92
N THR A 127 0.44 3.47 12.73
CA THR A 127 -0.21 2.45 11.92
C THR A 127 -0.64 2.94 10.53
N ASN A 128 -0.56 4.24 10.24
CA ASN A 128 -0.85 4.73 8.90
C ASN A 128 0.08 4.05 7.86
N PRO A 129 -0.45 3.53 6.75
CA PRO A 129 0.37 2.93 5.70
C PRO A 129 1.30 3.97 5.06
N THR A 130 2.59 3.64 4.99
CA THR A 130 3.62 4.50 4.42
C THR A 130 4.56 3.72 3.52
N ILE A 131 5.14 4.40 2.53
CA ILE A 131 6.38 3.96 1.86
C ILE A 131 7.48 4.93 2.26
N LYS A 132 8.66 4.41 2.58
CA LYS A 132 9.82 5.20 3.00
C LYS A 132 11.02 4.91 2.11
N ASN A 133 11.48 5.93 1.40
CA ASN A 133 12.73 5.86 0.66
C ASN A 133 13.86 6.34 1.56
N THR A 134 14.77 5.42 1.89
CA THR A 134 15.90 5.64 2.81
C THR A 134 17.23 5.43 2.11
#